data_AF-A0A847F3P1-F1
#
_entry.id   AF-A0A847F3P1-F1
#
_cell.length_a   1.000
_cell.length_b   1.000
_cell.length_c   1.000
_cell.angle_alpha   90.00
_cell.angle_beta   90.00
_cell.angle_gamma   90.00
#
_symmetry.space_group_name_H-M   'P 1'
#
loop_
_entity.id
_entity.type
_entity.pdbx_description
1 polymer ?
#
loop_
_entity_poly.entity_id
_entity_poly.type
_entity_poly.pdbx_seq_one_letter_code
_entity_poly.pdbx_strand_id
1 'polypeptide(L)'
;SYPGSSPIAKKGRIVYRIGEPITRETLAEYRPEEAFAPFTPEAESKHRERFQALVDLVMGRINVLLDERHQRDETSAAKKRGASRFV
;
A
#
# COMPACT_ATOMS: atom_id res chain seq x y z
N SER A 1 21.36 -12.29 -15.11
CA SER A 1 20.42 -13.35 -15.52
C SER A 1 19.38 -13.51 -14.42
N TYR A 2 18.08 -13.36 -14.72
CA TYR A 2 17.01 -13.57 -13.74
C TYR A 2 16.79 -15.09 -13.60
N PRO A 3 17.04 -15.71 -12.43
CA PRO A 3 16.96 -17.15 -12.28
C PRO A 3 15.48 -17.54 -12.18
N GLY A 4 14.80 -17.71 -13.32
CA GLY A 4 13.35 -17.91 -13.27
C GLY A 4 12.65 -18.37 -14.54
N SER A 5 13.34 -18.58 -15.66
CA SER A 5 12.71 -19.14 -16.87
C SER A 5 12.56 -20.67 -16.76
N SER A 6 11.83 -21.13 -15.75
CA SER A 6 11.29 -22.50 -15.77
C SER A 6 9.98 -22.46 -16.56
N PRO A 7 9.85 -23.22 -17.67
CA PRO A 7 8.61 -23.30 -18.44
C PRO A 7 7.51 -24.09 -17.72
N ILE A 8 7.81 -24.63 -16.53
CA ILE A 8 6.91 -25.45 -15.72
C ILE A 8 6.45 -24.60 -14.54
N ALA A 9 5.22 -24.10 -14.61
CA ALA A 9 4.59 -23.41 -13.49
C ALA A 9 4.55 -24.33 -12.27
N LYS A 10 5.05 -23.86 -11.12
CA LYS A 10 4.88 -24.58 -9.85
C LYS A 10 3.41 -24.56 -9.47
N LYS A 11 2.83 -25.74 -9.17
CA LYS A 11 1.48 -25.83 -8.63
C LYS A 11 1.39 -25.03 -7.33
N GLY A 12 0.38 -24.19 -7.21
CA GLY A 12 0.13 -23.35 -6.04
C GLY A 12 -1.36 -23.20 -5.79
N ARG A 13 -1.74 -22.89 -4.55
CA ARG A 13 -3.11 -22.56 -4.17
C ARG A 13 -3.20 -21.05 -3.99
N ILE A 14 -4.16 -20.42 -4.67
CA ILE A 14 -4.49 -19.00 -4.48
C ILE A 14 -5.71 -18.94 -3.55
N VAL A 15 -5.59 -18.19 -2.46
CA VAL A 15 -6.68 -17.96 -1.51
C VAL A 15 -7.04 -16.48 -1.58
N TYR A 16 -8.31 -16.20 -1.88
CA TYR A 16 -8.86 -14.85 -1.84
C TYR A 16 -9.52 -14.63 -0.48
N ARG A 17 -9.25 -13.49 0.14
CA ARG A 17 -9.90 -13.04 1.37
C ARG A 17 -10.43 -11.63 1.16
N ILE A 18 -11.57 -11.34 1.75
CA ILE A 18 -12.22 -10.03 1.71
C ILE A 18 -12.35 -9.56 3.16
N GLY A 19 -11.83 -8.38 3.45
CA GLY A 19 -11.94 -7.77 4.77
C GLY A 19 -13.08 -6.75 4.85
N GLU A 20 -13.11 -6.04 5.97
CA GLU A 20 -14.10 -5.00 6.23
C GLU A 20 -14.00 -3.83 5.24
N PRO A 21 -15.14 -3.32 4.73
CA PRO A 21 -15.16 -2.16 3.85
C PRO A 21 -14.51 -0.93 4.48
N ILE A 22 -13.86 -0.12 3.64
CA ILE A 22 -13.43 1.23 4.01
C ILE A 22 -14.55 2.18 3.58
N THR A 23 -15.25 2.76 4.55
CA THR A 23 -16.41 3.61 4.29
C THR A 23 -16.02 5.07 4.12
N ARG A 24 -16.97 5.91 3.69
CA ARG A 24 -16.73 7.37 3.56
C ARG A 24 -16.41 8.01 4.90
N GLU A 25 -17.01 7.49 5.97
CA GLU A 25 -16.78 7.94 7.34
C GLU A 25 -15.36 7.61 7.79
N THR A 26 -14.85 6.41 7.46
CA THR A 26 -13.44 6.05 7.71
C THR A 26 -12.48 6.93 6.89
N LEU A 27 -12.84 7.26 5.65
CA LEU A 27 -11.99 8.09 4.77
C LEU A 27 -11.98 9.57 5.14
N ALA A 28 -12.99 10.06 5.85
CA ALA A 28 -13.13 11.48 6.19
C ALA A 28 -11.92 12.02 6.96
N GLU A 29 -11.32 11.19 7.82
CA GLU A 29 -10.13 11.54 8.62
C GLU A 29 -8.88 11.84 7.77
N TYR A 30 -8.74 11.18 6.61
CA TYR A 30 -7.55 11.29 5.76
C TYR A 30 -7.73 12.27 4.61
N ARG A 31 -8.90 12.89 4.48
CA ARG A 31 -9.23 13.75 3.35
C ARG A 31 -8.54 15.10 3.48
N PRO A 32 -7.85 15.60 2.44
CA PRO A 32 -7.42 16.99 2.38
C PRO A 32 -8.62 17.95 2.45
N GLU A 33 -8.52 18.98 3.29
CA GLU A 33 -9.59 19.95 3.52
C GLU A 33 -9.80 20.89 2.33
N GLU A 34 -8.75 21.11 1.54
CA GLU A 34 -8.75 21.99 0.37
C GLU A 34 -8.71 21.20 -0.93
N ALA A 35 -9.20 21.81 -2.01
CA ALA A 35 -9.08 21.26 -3.35
C ALA A 35 -7.62 21.34 -3.83
N PHE A 36 -7.16 20.29 -4.52
CA PHE A 36 -5.81 20.22 -5.08
C PHE A 36 -5.84 19.50 -6.43
N ALA A 37 -4.83 19.76 -7.27
CA ALA A 37 -4.62 19.01 -8.50
C ALA A 37 -3.85 17.71 -8.19
N PRO A 38 -4.40 16.51 -8.51
CA PRO A 38 -3.72 15.24 -8.26
C PRO A 38 -2.39 15.12 -8.99
N PHE A 39 -1.48 14.32 -8.44
CA PHE A 39 -0.18 13.97 -9.04
C PHE A 39 0.73 15.18 -9.35
N THR A 40 0.55 16.27 -8.61
CA THR A 40 1.46 17.42 -8.65
C THR A 40 2.46 17.34 -7.48
N PRO A 41 3.70 17.82 -7.65
CA PRO A 41 4.68 17.88 -6.56
C PRO A 41 4.17 18.70 -5.36
N GLU A 42 3.39 19.75 -5.62
CA GLU A 42 2.77 20.58 -4.59
C GLU A 42 1.76 19.79 -3.76
N ALA A 43 0.82 19.08 -4.40
CA ALA A 43 -0.15 18.25 -3.70
C ALA A 43 0.52 17.11 -2.91
N GLU A 44 1.55 16.48 -3.49
CA GLU A 44 2.32 15.44 -2.80
C GLU A 44 2.98 16.01 -1.54
N SER A 45 3.69 17.13 -1.65
CA SER A 45 4.36 17.76 -0.52
C SER A 45 3.37 18.18 0.57
N LYS A 46 2.28 18.87 0.18
CA LYS A 46 1.30 19.48 1.09
C LYS A 46 0.43 18.47 1.83
N HIS A 47 0.10 17.35 1.18
CA HIS A 47 -0.83 16.36 1.73
C HIS A 47 -0.17 15.02 2.06
N ARG A 48 1.17 14.98 2.02
CA ARG A 48 1.97 13.77 2.22
C ARG A 48 1.54 12.93 3.41
N GLU A 49 1.43 13.56 4.58
CA GLU A 49 1.13 12.88 5.83
C GLU A 49 -0.25 12.23 5.81
N ARG A 50 -1.26 12.95 5.30
CA ARG A 50 -2.63 12.43 5.16
C ARG A 50 -2.70 11.28 4.17
N PHE A 51 -2.02 11.40 3.02
CA PHE A 51 -1.95 10.33 2.03
C PHE A 51 -1.22 9.10 2.56
N GLN A 52 -0.10 9.29 3.26
CA GLN A 52 0.64 8.19 3.86
C GLN A 52 -0.18 7.48 4.92
N ALA A 53 -0.89 8.23 5.77
CA ALA A 53 -1.75 7.65 6.80
C ALA A 53 -2.89 6.80 6.20
N LEU A 54 -3.49 7.25 5.09
CA LEU A 54 -4.47 6.44 4.36
C LEU A 54 -3.85 5.16 3.80
N VAL A 55 -2.66 5.26 3.19
CA VAL A 55 -1.92 4.10 2.68
C VAL A 55 -1.61 3.12 3.82
N ASP A 56 -1.18 3.60 4.97
CA ASP A 56 -0.86 2.78 6.12
C ASP A 56 -2.10 2.03 6.65
N LEU A 57 -3.26 2.69 6.68
CA LEU A 57 -4.54 2.05 7.00
C LEU A 57 -4.86 0.91 6.01
N VAL A 58 -4.82 1.19 4.70
CA VAL A 58 -5.14 0.20 3.67
C VAL A 58 -4.17 -0.98 3.73
N MET A 59 -2.87 -0.71 3.81
CA MET A 59 -1.84 -1.74 3.88
C MET A 59 -1.92 -2.53 5.20
N GLY A 60 -2.36 -1.91 6.29
CA GLY A 60 -2.65 -2.58 7.56
C GLY A 60 -3.81 -3.58 7.42
N ARG A 61 -4.93 -3.15 6.83
CA ARG A 61 -6.09 -4.03 6.58
C ARG A 61 -5.77 -5.16 5.60
N ILE A 62 -4.94 -4.92 4.59
CA ILE A 62 -4.48 -5.98 3.69
C ILE A 62 -3.60 -6.97 4.43
N ASN A 63 -2.69 -6.50 5.30
CA ASN A 63 -1.72 -7.36 5.97
C ASN A 63 -2.38 -8.51 6.74
N VAL A 64 -3.44 -8.22 7.49
CA VAL A 64 -4.16 -9.25 8.28
C VAL A 64 -4.91 -10.27 7.40
N LEU A 65 -5.13 -9.97 6.12
CA LEU A 65 -5.74 -10.87 5.16
C LEU A 65 -4.72 -11.77 4.44
N LEU A 66 -3.42 -11.51 4.59
CA LEU A 66 -2.39 -12.33 3.95
C LEU A 66 -2.11 -13.58 4.78
N ASP A 67 -1.66 -14.64 4.11
CA ASP A 67 -1.05 -15.78 4.81
C ASP A 67 0.14 -15.27 5.63
N GLU A 68 0.39 -15.85 6.80
CA GLU A 68 1.43 -15.41 7.74
C GLU A 68 2.79 -15.18 7.06
N ARG A 69 3.20 -16.08 6.17
CA ARG A 69 4.45 -15.99 5.39
C ARG A 69 4.57 -14.75 4.47
N HIS A 70 3.46 -14.05 4.24
CA HIS A 70 3.37 -12.87 3.38
C HIS A 70 3.04 -11.61 4.18
N GLN A 71 2.77 -11.73 5.47
CA GLN A 71 2.59 -10.58 6.34
C GLN A 71 3.91 -9.83 6.51
N ARG A 72 3.83 -8.52 6.70
CA ARG A 72 4.98 -7.67 6.96
C ARG A 72 5.49 -7.93 8.38
N ASP A 73 6.80 -8.13 8.52
CA ASP A 73 7.45 -8.05 9.82
C ASP A 73 7.49 -6.59 10.30
N GLU A 74 7.24 -6.36 11.59
CA GLU A 74 7.29 -5.03 12.23
C GLU A 74 8.62 -4.30 11.97
N THR A 75 9.73 -5.05 11.90
CA THR A 75 11.08 -4.55 11.60
C THR A 75 11.30 -4.13 10.14
N SER A 76 10.47 -4.60 9.21
CA SER A 76 10.60 -4.33 7.77
C SER A 76 9.87 -3.06 7.32
N ALA A 77 8.90 -2.58 8.11
CA ALA A 77 8.08 -1.43 7.78
C ALA A 77 8.83 -0.09 7.83
N ALA A 78 9.90 0.00 8.63
CA ALA A 78 10.62 1.25 8.91
C ALA A 78 11.52 1.77 7.77
N LYS A 79 11.68 1.05 6.66
CA LYS A 79 12.73 1.38 5.66
C LYS A 79 12.28 1.26 4.21
N LYS A 80 11.36 2.13 3.77
CA LYS A 80 11.21 2.45 2.33
C LYS A 80 11.16 3.96 2.11
N ARG A 81 12.33 4.56 1.92
CA ARG A 81 12.46 5.83 1.17
C ARG A 81 12.29 5.48 -0.31
N GLY A 82 11.23 5.95 -0.95
CA GLY A 82 11.01 5.58 -2.35
C GLY A 82 9.97 6.43 -3.06
N ALA A 83 10.34 7.66 -3.41
CA ALA A 83 9.66 8.42 -4.47
C ALA A 83 10.62 9.16 -5.42
N SER A 84 11.95 8.95 -5.35
CA SER A 84 12.89 9.49 -6.35
C SER A 84 13.27 8.46 -7.41
N ARG A 85 12.28 7.83 -8.05
CA ARG A 85 12.53 6.84 -9.12
C ARG A 85 12.27 7.33 -10.53
N PHE A 86 11.80 8.56 -10.69
CA PHE A 86 11.63 9.21 -11.99
C PHE A 86 11.97 10.69 -11.87
N VAL A 87 13.26 11.02 -12.00
CA VAL A 87 13.77 12.35 -12.38
C VAL A 87 14.81 12.11 -13.46
#